data_AF-A0A929JMV4-F1
#
_entry.id   AF-A0A929JMV4-F1
#
_cell.length_a   1.000
_cell.length_b   1.000
_cell.length_c   1.000
_cell.angle_alpha   90.00
_cell.angle_beta   90.00
_cell.angle_gamma   90.00
#
_symmetry.space_group_name_H-M   'P 1'
#
loop_
_entity.id
_entity.type
_entity.pdbx_description
1 polymer ?
#
loop_
_entity_poly.entity_id
_entity_poly.type
_entity_poly.pdbx_seq_one_letter_code
_entity_poly.pdbx_strand_id
1 'polypeptide(L)'
;MIIIPREKPVLENLNSYYVDVPKLVEHCKGEFGSGCIHLESPRIEGVVFFDNDELLNSIFKNKEGQIEGQAALDSLIEAAAEHNFTIHVYKIDPKKIYFWSNIPTAKEIYNDLRTEFTDLEGLIQEMNSEKLTGYIDVSIDKGKENGLVFFDKGQIIGGSYSWNNGEVNGSKGSQELLIQKAKESSGIFRVSKISFPTDEVKTESKDIRKEPSRNSITMLGELLGIFERVIGSNKKVKVNFNTLLKKKFVEKADEYAFLDPFTAEFIYADRKITFAGDTSDEKLARGVTESVKELAEELGVLPEVRNECMFWTQKHQRELGRIGFSF
;
A
#
# COMPACT_ATOMS: atom_id res chain seq x y z
N MET A 1 12.57 -11.38 -6.93
CA MET A 1 13.51 -10.92 -7.99
C MET A 1 13.80 -9.47 -7.68
N ILE A 2 15.05 -9.01 -7.75
CA ILE A 2 15.30 -7.58 -7.52
C ILE A 2 14.88 -6.83 -8.78
N ILE A 3 14.01 -5.83 -8.65
CA ILE A 3 13.58 -5.01 -9.77
C ILE A 3 14.58 -3.88 -9.92
N ILE A 4 15.28 -3.87 -11.05
CA ILE A 4 16.24 -2.83 -11.43
C ILE A 4 15.78 -2.11 -12.70
N PRO A 5 16.27 -0.89 -12.95
CA PRO A 5 16.08 -0.22 -14.22
C PRO A 5 16.54 -1.12 -15.38
N ARG A 6 15.74 -1.20 -16.45
CA ARG A 6 16.13 -1.85 -17.72
C ARG A 6 16.75 -0.88 -18.72
N GLU A 7 17.04 0.33 -18.24
CA GLU A 7 17.71 1.40 -18.96
C GLU A 7 19.12 0.99 -19.37
N LYS A 8 19.70 1.72 -20.33
CA LYS A 8 21.13 1.56 -20.61
C LYS A 8 21.92 2.08 -19.41
N PRO A 9 22.82 1.28 -18.79
CA PRO A 9 23.67 1.76 -17.73
C PRO A 9 24.56 2.92 -18.20
N VAL A 10 24.86 3.86 -17.30
CA VAL A 10 25.89 4.89 -17.54
C VAL A 10 27.30 4.31 -17.41
N LEU A 11 27.46 3.26 -16.60
CA LEU A 11 28.66 2.42 -16.53
C LEU A 11 28.21 0.97 -16.53
N GLU A 12 28.83 0.13 -17.36
CA GLU A 12 28.44 -1.28 -17.52
C GLU A 12 29.66 -2.20 -17.44
N ASN A 13 29.43 -3.43 -16.98
CA ASN A 13 30.43 -4.50 -16.95
C ASN A 13 31.72 -4.17 -16.18
N LEU A 14 31.63 -3.35 -15.13
CA LEU A 14 32.76 -3.12 -14.24
C LEU A 14 32.98 -4.35 -13.36
N ASN A 15 34.23 -4.74 -13.12
CA ASN A 15 34.53 -5.88 -12.27
C ASN A 15 34.93 -5.39 -10.87
N SER A 16 34.26 -5.88 -9.83
CA SER A 16 34.51 -5.46 -8.43
C SER A 16 35.95 -5.71 -7.98
N TYR A 17 36.70 -6.61 -8.61
CA TYR A 17 38.11 -6.82 -8.33
C TYR A 17 38.95 -5.55 -8.49
N TYR A 18 38.57 -4.65 -9.42
CA TYR A 18 39.27 -3.40 -9.69
C TYR A 18 38.58 -2.18 -9.09
N VAL A 19 37.44 -2.37 -8.42
CA VAL A 19 36.56 -1.27 -8.02
C VAL A 19 36.30 -1.35 -6.52
N ASP A 20 36.71 -0.30 -5.83
CA ASP A 20 36.35 -0.05 -4.44
C ASP A 20 34.88 0.40 -4.39
N VAL A 21 33.99 -0.48 -3.94
CA VAL A 21 32.53 -0.26 -3.95
C VAL A 21 32.13 1.00 -3.15
N PRO A 22 32.61 1.22 -1.91
CA PRO A 22 32.38 2.47 -1.19
C PRO A 22 32.79 3.72 -1.99
N LYS A 23 33.96 3.72 -2.61
CA LYS A 23 34.41 4.87 -3.42
C LYS A 23 33.59 5.05 -4.70
N LEU A 24 33.14 3.94 -5.31
CA LEU A 24 32.25 4.00 -6.47
C LEU A 24 30.93 4.68 -6.09
N VAL A 25 30.34 4.31 -4.95
CA VAL A 25 29.13 4.96 -4.43
C VAL A 25 29.33 6.47 -4.28
N GLU A 26 30.39 6.90 -3.59
CA GLU A 26 30.70 8.32 -3.41
C GLU A 26 30.89 9.07 -4.73
N HIS A 27 31.62 8.45 -5.67
CA HIS A 27 31.82 9.02 -7.01
C HIS A 27 30.49 9.18 -7.76
N CYS A 28 29.65 8.14 -7.76
CA CYS A 28 28.37 8.17 -8.45
C CYS A 28 27.40 9.19 -7.85
N LYS A 29 27.40 9.38 -6.52
CA LYS A 29 26.66 10.47 -5.85
C LYS A 29 27.09 11.84 -6.37
N GLY A 30 28.41 12.11 -6.44
CA GLY A 30 28.92 13.40 -6.89
C GLY A 30 28.74 13.68 -8.39
N GLU A 31 28.86 12.66 -9.23
CA GLU A 31 28.83 12.81 -10.70
C GLU A 31 27.39 12.78 -11.27
N PHE A 32 26.56 11.83 -10.82
CA PHE A 32 25.24 11.59 -11.41
C PHE A 32 24.10 12.18 -10.60
N GLY A 33 24.33 12.38 -9.31
CA GLY A 33 23.40 12.94 -8.34
C GLY A 33 22.24 12.06 -7.90
N SER A 34 21.80 11.10 -8.71
CA SER A 34 20.89 10.05 -8.27
C SER A 34 20.94 8.85 -9.19
N GLY A 35 20.80 7.66 -8.61
CA GLY A 35 20.91 6.42 -9.38
C GLY A 35 20.90 5.16 -8.54
N CYS A 36 21.21 4.06 -9.21
CA CYS A 36 21.46 2.80 -8.53
C CYS A 36 22.72 2.11 -9.06
N ILE A 37 23.40 1.40 -8.17
CA ILE A 37 24.51 0.50 -8.49
C ILE A 37 24.00 -0.92 -8.31
N HIS A 38 23.97 -1.70 -9.37
CA HIS A 38 23.64 -3.12 -9.35
C HIS A 38 24.93 -3.93 -9.34
N LEU A 39 25.03 -4.86 -8.40
CA LEU A 39 26.14 -5.79 -8.23
C LEU A 39 25.59 -7.21 -8.40
N GLU A 40 26.11 -7.95 -9.38
CA GLU A 40 25.68 -9.31 -9.66
C GLU A 40 26.85 -10.29 -9.63
N SER A 41 26.62 -11.43 -9.00
CA SER A 41 27.50 -12.61 -9.03
C SER A 41 26.63 -13.87 -9.17
N PRO A 42 27.21 -15.05 -9.44
CA PRO A 42 26.41 -16.28 -9.61
C PRO A 42 25.54 -16.69 -8.42
N ARG A 43 25.80 -16.15 -7.21
CA ARG A 43 25.10 -16.54 -5.97
C ARG A 43 24.54 -15.38 -5.17
N ILE A 44 25.00 -14.16 -5.45
CA ILE A 44 24.67 -12.95 -4.71
C ILE A 44 24.29 -11.88 -5.71
N GLU A 45 23.17 -11.23 -5.45
CA GLU A 45 22.68 -10.07 -6.20
C GLU A 45 22.44 -8.94 -5.20
N GLY A 46 22.84 -7.73 -5.56
CA GLY A 46 22.60 -6.57 -4.73
C GLY A 46 22.43 -5.29 -5.50
N VAL A 47 21.77 -4.34 -4.85
CA VAL A 47 21.51 -3.01 -5.42
C VAL A 47 21.71 -1.97 -4.33
N VAL A 48 22.34 -0.85 -4.68
CA VAL A 48 22.49 0.32 -3.82
C VAL A 48 21.82 1.50 -4.51
N PHE A 49 20.79 2.07 -3.90
CA PHE A 49 20.10 3.28 -4.36
C PHE A 49 20.64 4.50 -3.62
N PHE A 50 20.89 5.59 -4.35
CA PHE A 50 21.49 6.80 -3.80
C PHE A 50 20.92 8.06 -4.44
N ASP A 51 20.96 9.16 -3.69
CA ASP A 51 20.82 10.53 -4.22
C ASP A 51 22.07 11.38 -3.88
N ASN A 52 21.99 12.69 -4.09
CA ASN A 52 23.11 13.61 -3.90
C ASN A 52 23.55 13.66 -2.42
N ASP A 53 22.60 13.49 -1.52
CA ASP A 53 22.77 13.76 -0.09
C ASP A 53 23.11 12.46 0.64
N GLU A 54 22.40 11.36 0.35
CA GLU A 54 22.47 10.14 1.13
C GLU A 54 22.32 8.84 0.32
N LEU A 55 22.49 7.73 1.03
CA LEU A 55 22.09 6.42 0.55
C LEU A 55 20.63 6.20 0.93
N LEU A 56 19.81 5.84 -0.05
CA LEU A 56 18.35 5.73 0.13
C LEU A 56 17.93 4.34 0.58
N ASN A 57 18.46 3.31 -0.06
CA ASN A 57 18.23 1.92 0.32
C ASN A 57 19.34 1.04 -0.28
N SER A 58 19.55 -0.13 0.29
CA SER A 58 20.40 -1.17 -0.28
C SER A 58 19.70 -2.51 -0.15
N ILE A 59 19.96 -3.42 -1.08
CA ILE A 59 19.39 -4.77 -1.09
C ILE A 59 20.54 -5.74 -1.25
N PHE A 60 20.56 -6.77 -0.43
CA PHE A 60 21.47 -7.90 -0.57
C PHE A 60 20.62 -9.16 -0.61
N LYS A 61 20.80 -9.96 -1.64
CA LYS A 61 20.06 -11.21 -1.82
C LYS A 61 21.03 -12.34 -2.13
N ASN A 62 20.86 -13.44 -1.41
CA ASN A 62 21.60 -14.68 -1.62
C ASN A 62 20.63 -15.88 -1.57
N LYS A 63 21.16 -17.09 -1.33
CA LYS A 63 20.34 -18.31 -1.18
C LYS A 63 19.55 -18.38 0.13
N GLU A 64 20.01 -17.71 1.17
CA GLU A 64 19.44 -17.74 2.52
C GLU A 64 18.28 -16.75 2.66
N GLY A 65 18.29 -15.68 1.86
CA GLY A 65 17.19 -14.73 1.82
C GLY A 65 17.58 -13.41 1.18
N GLN A 66 16.80 -12.38 1.53
CA GLN A 66 17.02 -11.00 1.16
C GLN A 66 17.03 -10.15 2.44
N ILE A 67 17.98 -9.23 2.53
CA ILE A 67 18.05 -8.20 3.55
C ILE A 67 18.14 -6.82 2.88
N GLU A 68 17.73 -5.78 3.61
CA GLU A 68 17.62 -4.41 3.11
C GLU A 68 18.28 -3.39 4.05
N GLY A 69 18.43 -2.15 3.57
CA GLY A 69 19.00 -1.03 4.31
C GLY A 69 20.51 -1.16 4.57
N GLN A 70 20.98 -0.58 5.67
CA GLN A 70 22.42 -0.51 5.97
C GLN A 70 23.07 -1.90 6.09
N ALA A 71 22.38 -2.86 6.71
CA ALA A 71 22.90 -4.23 6.85
C ALA A 71 23.15 -4.91 5.49
N ALA A 72 22.33 -4.59 4.49
CA ALA A 72 22.53 -5.05 3.12
C ALA A 72 23.78 -4.43 2.47
N LEU A 73 24.01 -3.13 2.69
CA LEU A 73 25.22 -2.47 2.19
C LEU A 73 26.48 -3.07 2.81
N ASP A 74 26.49 -3.26 4.12
CA ASP A 74 27.63 -3.84 4.84
C ASP A 74 27.94 -5.25 4.31
N SER A 75 26.89 -6.07 4.12
CA SER A 75 27.02 -7.41 3.53
C SER A 75 27.49 -7.38 2.07
N LEU A 76 27.10 -6.39 1.28
CA LEU A 76 27.59 -6.21 -0.09
C LEU A 76 29.07 -5.84 -0.12
N ILE A 77 29.51 -4.95 0.77
CA ILE A 77 30.91 -4.53 0.85
C ILE A 77 31.79 -5.71 1.28
N GLU A 78 31.36 -6.45 2.31
CA GLU A 78 32.07 -7.65 2.76
C GLU A 78 32.14 -8.71 1.66
N ALA A 79 31.01 -9.01 1.01
CA ALA A 79 30.96 -9.96 -0.10
C ALA A 79 31.82 -9.52 -1.29
N ALA A 80 31.87 -8.23 -1.63
CA ALA A 80 32.66 -7.71 -2.73
C ALA A 80 34.18 -7.80 -2.48
N ALA A 81 34.60 -7.92 -1.22
CA ALA A 81 35.99 -8.20 -0.87
C ALA A 81 36.38 -9.68 -1.08
N GLU A 82 35.42 -10.59 -0.98
CA GLU A 82 35.64 -12.05 -1.09
C GLU A 82 35.29 -12.62 -2.47
N HIS A 83 34.42 -11.94 -3.21
CA HIS A 83 33.84 -12.41 -4.46
C HIS A 83 33.87 -11.32 -5.54
N ASN A 84 34.04 -11.77 -6.78
CA ASN A 84 33.96 -10.86 -7.92
C ASN A 84 32.50 -10.68 -8.34
N PHE A 85 32.09 -9.42 -8.43
CA PHE A 85 30.82 -8.97 -8.97
C PHE A 85 31.03 -8.29 -10.31
N THR A 86 30.06 -8.46 -11.20
CA THR A 86 29.83 -7.52 -12.30
C THR A 86 29.00 -6.36 -11.77
N ILE A 87 29.43 -5.15 -12.04
CA ILE A 87 28.80 -3.92 -11.56
C ILE A 87 28.28 -3.12 -12.75
N HIS A 88 27.02 -2.71 -12.64
CA HIS A 88 26.36 -1.77 -13.56
C HIS A 88 25.85 -0.57 -12.76
N VAL A 89 25.99 0.62 -13.32
CA VAL A 89 25.52 1.87 -12.70
C VAL A 89 24.46 2.48 -13.60
N TYR A 90 23.31 2.80 -13.03
CA TYR A 90 22.18 3.41 -13.72
C TYR A 90 21.95 4.81 -13.15
N LYS A 91 21.82 5.79 -14.03
CA LYS A 91 21.37 7.13 -13.64
C LYS A 91 19.85 7.14 -13.64
N ILE A 92 19.26 7.53 -12.53
CA ILE A 92 17.80 7.61 -12.36
C ILE A 92 17.44 9.07 -12.14
N ASP A 93 16.32 9.52 -12.72
CA ASP A 93 15.80 10.88 -12.48
C ASP A 93 15.56 11.10 -10.96
N PRO A 94 16.04 12.21 -10.37
CA PRO A 94 15.83 12.51 -8.95
C PRO A 94 14.36 12.48 -8.50
N LYS A 95 13.41 12.75 -9.39
CA LYS A 95 11.97 12.67 -9.09
C LYS A 95 11.47 11.23 -8.94
N LYS A 96 12.22 10.26 -9.47
CA LYS A 96 11.85 8.83 -9.49
C LYS A 96 12.69 7.99 -8.53
N ILE A 97 13.84 8.50 -8.06
CA ILE A 97 14.77 7.69 -7.26
C ILE A 97 14.13 7.16 -5.97
N TYR A 98 13.34 7.99 -5.28
CA TYR A 98 12.63 7.57 -4.07
C TYR A 98 11.62 6.46 -4.35
N PHE A 99 10.93 6.51 -5.50
CA PHE A 99 10.05 5.41 -5.93
C PHE A 99 10.87 4.12 -6.10
N TRP A 100 11.96 4.17 -6.85
CA TRP A 100 12.84 3.02 -7.10
C TRP A 100 13.42 2.43 -5.82
N SER A 101 13.89 3.25 -4.89
CA SER A 101 14.48 2.79 -3.62
C SER A 101 13.47 2.09 -2.71
N ASN A 102 12.17 2.31 -2.93
CA ASN A 102 11.08 1.72 -2.16
C ASN A 102 10.33 0.59 -2.90
N ILE A 103 10.68 0.26 -4.15
CA ILE A 103 10.15 -0.93 -4.83
C ILE A 103 10.31 -2.22 -4.00
N PRO A 104 11.42 -2.45 -3.28
CA PRO A 104 11.58 -3.66 -2.47
C PRO A 104 10.54 -3.78 -1.34
N THR A 105 10.02 -2.66 -0.84
CA THR A 105 8.98 -2.63 0.20
C THR A 105 7.59 -2.87 -0.38
N ALA A 106 7.46 -3.00 -1.70
CA ALA A 106 6.19 -3.16 -2.36
C ALA A 106 5.50 -4.47 -1.92
N LYS A 107 4.21 -4.36 -1.60
CA LYS A 107 3.36 -5.50 -1.26
C LYS A 107 2.38 -5.74 -2.40
N GLU A 108 2.30 -6.99 -2.82
CA GLU A 108 1.30 -7.41 -3.80
C GLU A 108 -0.10 -7.22 -3.21
N ILE A 109 -0.95 -6.51 -3.94
CA ILE A 109 -2.35 -6.23 -3.57
C ILE A 109 -3.34 -6.94 -4.49
N TYR A 110 -2.95 -7.24 -5.73
CA TYR A 110 -3.69 -8.10 -6.64
C TYR A 110 -2.74 -9.07 -7.31
N ASN A 111 -3.16 -10.34 -7.39
CA ASN A 111 -2.32 -11.40 -7.89
C ASN A 111 -3.01 -12.21 -8.98
N ASP A 112 -2.19 -12.73 -9.89
CA ASP A 112 -2.57 -13.65 -10.96
C ASP A 112 -3.85 -13.26 -11.75
N LEU A 113 -4.04 -11.95 -11.98
CA LEU A 113 -5.14 -11.43 -12.79
C LEU A 113 -4.90 -11.83 -14.25
N ARG A 114 -5.79 -12.64 -14.82
CA ARG A 114 -5.61 -13.19 -16.16
C ARG A 114 -6.24 -12.29 -17.21
N THR A 115 -5.59 -12.16 -18.37
CA THR A 115 -6.13 -11.42 -19.52
C THR A 115 -7.49 -11.92 -20.00
N GLU A 116 -7.85 -13.17 -19.68
CA GLU A 116 -9.16 -13.77 -19.94
C GLU A 116 -10.32 -13.07 -19.20
N PHE A 117 -10.03 -12.46 -18.04
CA PHE A 117 -11.03 -11.86 -17.14
C PHE A 117 -10.73 -10.41 -16.80
N THR A 118 -9.53 -9.93 -17.11
CA THR A 118 -9.05 -8.60 -16.74
C THR A 118 -8.43 -7.94 -17.95
N ASP A 119 -8.96 -6.78 -18.34
CA ASP A 119 -8.36 -5.93 -19.35
C ASP A 119 -7.30 -5.01 -18.72
N LEU A 120 -6.12 -4.94 -19.34
CA LEU A 120 -5.01 -4.14 -18.80
C LEU A 120 -5.31 -2.64 -18.80
N GLU A 121 -6.04 -2.16 -19.81
CA GLU A 121 -6.40 -0.75 -19.90
C GLU A 121 -7.39 -0.36 -18.80
N GLY A 122 -8.40 -1.19 -18.54
CA GLY A 122 -9.31 -1.05 -17.40
C GLY A 122 -8.57 -1.10 -16.06
N LEU A 123 -7.64 -2.05 -15.87
CA LEU A 123 -6.83 -2.14 -14.65
C LEU A 123 -5.98 -0.88 -14.44
N ILE A 124 -5.37 -0.34 -15.50
CA ILE A 124 -4.61 0.93 -15.42
C ILE A 124 -5.52 2.09 -14.98
N GLN A 125 -6.75 2.16 -15.51
CA GLN A 125 -7.71 3.21 -15.13
C GLN A 125 -8.17 3.08 -13.67
N GLU A 126 -8.38 1.85 -13.20
CA GLU A 126 -8.70 1.55 -11.81
C GLU A 126 -7.56 1.99 -10.88
N MET A 127 -6.31 1.61 -11.18
CA MET A 127 -5.13 2.00 -10.39
C MET A 127 -4.88 3.50 -10.38
N ASN A 128 -5.23 4.20 -11.46
CA ASN A 128 -5.22 5.66 -11.49
C ASN A 128 -6.28 6.24 -10.53
N SER A 129 -7.51 5.73 -10.57
CA SER A 129 -8.63 6.17 -9.74
C SER A 129 -8.39 5.92 -8.24
N GLU A 130 -7.78 4.78 -7.91
CA GLU A 130 -7.38 4.42 -6.55
C GLU A 130 -6.12 5.16 -6.05
N LYS A 131 -5.52 5.99 -6.90
CA LYS A 131 -4.28 6.73 -6.61
C LYS A 131 -3.13 5.80 -6.20
N LEU A 132 -2.95 4.69 -6.92
CA LEU A 132 -1.88 3.75 -6.66
C LEU A 132 -0.52 4.47 -6.66
N THR A 133 0.28 4.21 -5.62
CA THR A 133 1.73 4.37 -5.67
C THR A 133 2.31 2.97 -5.65
N GLY A 134 2.94 2.56 -6.75
CA GLY A 134 3.34 1.18 -6.95
C GLY A 134 3.49 0.84 -8.42
N TYR A 135 3.33 -0.43 -8.77
CA TYR A 135 3.47 -0.87 -10.14
C TYR A 135 2.56 -2.04 -10.50
N ILE A 136 2.25 -2.13 -11.78
CA ILE A 136 1.64 -3.32 -12.39
C ILE A 136 2.76 -4.09 -13.09
N ASP A 137 2.96 -5.34 -12.70
CA ASP A 137 3.79 -6.32 -13.38
C ASP A 137 2.94 -7.14 -14.36
N VAL A 138 3.31 -7.08 -15.64
CA VAL A 138 2.62 -7.70 -16.75
C VAL A 138 3.52 -8.74 -17.37
N SER A 139 3.12 -10.01 -17.30
CA SER A 139 3.80 -11.14 -17.93
C SER A 139 2.94 -11.69 -19.06
N ILE A 140 3.46 -11.69 -20.28
CA ILE A 140 2.78 -12.12 -21.51
C ILE A 140 3.43 -13.41 -22.03
N ASP A 141 2.62 -14.30 -22.62
CA ASP A 141 3.07 -15.53 -23.27
C ASP A 141 3.96 -16.40 -22.38
N LYS A 142 3.50 -16.61 -21.13
CA LYS A 142 4.24 -17.36 -20.09
C LYS A 142 5.60 -16.74 -19.75
N GLY A 143 5.69 -15.41 -19.79
CA GLY A 143 6.85 -14.64 -19.35
C GLY A 143 7.90 -14.40 -20.44
N LYS A 144 7.60 -14.69 -21.70
CA LYS A 144 8.48 -14.36 -22.85
C LYS A 144 8.60 -12.85 -23.03
N GLU A 145 7.51 -12.14 -22.79
CA GLU A 145 7.42 -10.70 -22.88
C GLU A 145 6.92 -10.15 -21.55
N ASN A 146 7.57 -9.13 -21.00
CA ASN A 146 7.24 -8.61 -19.68
C ASN A 146 7.29 -7.08 -19.66
N GLY A 147 6.36 -6.46 -18.95
CA GLY A 147 6.26 -5.02 -18.77
C GLY A 147 5.96 -4.64 -17.32
N LEU A 148 6.61 -3.60 -16.83
CA LEU A 148 6.25 -2.91 -15.60
C LEU A 148 5.62 -1.57 -15.96
N VAL A 149 4.52 -1.20 -15.32
CA VAL A 149 3.92 0.14 -15.39
C VAL A 149 3.99 0.76 -14.00
N PHE A 150 4.67 1.90 -13.89
CA PHE A 150 4.93 2.57 -12.61
C PHE A 150 3.93 3.69 -12.35
N PHE A 151 3.39 3.73 -11.14
CA PHE A 151 2.41 4.70 -10.68
C PHE A 151 2.92 5.47 -9.46
N ASP A 152 2.72 6.77 -9.44
CA ASP A 152 2.82 7.61 -8.24
C ASP A 152 1.51 8.39 -8.05
N LYS A 153 0.79 8.09 -6.98
CA LYS A 153 -0.50 8.71 -6.63
C LYS A 153 -1.51 8.67 -7.79
N GLY A 154 -1.52 7.54 -8.52
CA GLY A 154 -2.38 7.29 -9.68
C GLY A 154 -1.82 7.79 -11.01
N GLN A 155 -0.79 8.65 -10.98
CA GLN A 155 -0.15 9.11 -12.21
C GLN A 155 0.87 8.10 -12.71
N ILE A 156 0.83 7.79 -13.99
CA ILE A 156 1.84 6.94 -14.62
C ILE A 156 3.13 7.75 -14.75
N ILE A 157 4.17 7.33 -14.04
CA ILE A 157 5.48 8.00 -14.01
C ILE A 157 6.51 7.31 -14.94
N GLY A 158 6.15 6.17 -15.51
CA GLY A 158 6.95 5.47 -16.51
C GLY A 158 6.58 3.99 -16.64
N GLY A 159 7.43 3.27 -17.35
CA GLY A 159 7.33 1.83 -17.48
C GLY A 159 8.66 1.22 -17.92
N SER A 160 8.77 -0.10 -17.80
CA SER A 160 9.95 -0.87 -18.15
C SER A 160 9.52 -2.11 -18.93
N TYR A 161 9.93 -2.23 -20.19
CA TYR A 161 9.42 -3.25 -21.12
C TYR A 161 10.56 -4.12 -21.63
N SER A 162 10.30 -5.39 -21.96
CA SER A 162 11.34 -6.31 -22.43
C SER A 162 11.75 -6.12 -23.90
N TRP A 163 11.03 -5.29 -24.67
CA TRP A 163 11.22 -5.11 -26.12
C TRP A 163 11.71 -3.72 -26.55
N ASN A 164 11.91 -2.79 -25.62
CA ASN A 164 12.56 -1.51 -25.89
C ASN A 164 13.76 -1.36 -24.97
N ASN A 165 14.85 -0.74 -25.46
CA ASN A 165 16.08 -0.46 -24.70
C ASN A 165 15.87 0.64 -23.64
N GLY A 166 14.89 0.44 -22.75
CA GLY A 166 14.79 1.08 -21.45
C GLY A 166 14.72 2.60 -21.43
N GLU A 167 14.15 3.30 -22.42
CA GLU A 167 13.89 4.73 -22.20
C GLU A 167 12.73 4.91 -21.20
N VAL A 168 13.03 5.51 -20.04
CA VAL A 168 12.09 5.81 -18.92
C VAL A 168 11.00 6.80 -19.30
N ASN A 169 11.09 7.37 -20.49
CA ASN A 169 9.89 7.86 -21.14
C ASN A 169 9.20 6.62 -21.68
N GLY A 170 8.40 6.00 -20.81
CA GLY A 170 7.20 5.30 -21.24
C GLY A 170 6.44 6.26 -22.14
N SER A 171 6.84 6.30 -23.40
CA SER A 171 6.12 7.01 -24.42
C SER A 171 4.72 6.41 -24.37
N LYS A 172 3.69 7.23 -24.53
CA LYS A 172 2.32 6.70 -24.67
C LYS A 172 2.29 5.50 -25.62
N GLY A 173 3.11 5.53 -26.67
CA GLY A 173 3.31 4.40 -27.60
C GLY A 173 3.84 3.10 -26.97
N SER A 174 4.78 3.12 -26.02
CA SER A 174 5.24 1.90 -25.34
C SER A 174 4.20 1.32 -24.39
N GLN A 175 3.43 2.17 -23.71
CA GLN A 175 2.30 1.75 -22.90
C GLN A 175 1.16 1.18 -23.76
N GLU A 176 0.80 1.88 -24.84
CA GLU A 176 -0.19 1.43 -25.82
C GLU A 176 0.20 0.09 -26.43
N LEU A 177 1.48 -0.11 -26.76
CA LEU A 177 2.00 -1.39 -27.25
C LEU A 177 1.89 -2.50 -26.20
N LEU A 178 2.18 -2.21 -24.92
CA LEU A 178 1.96 -3.19 -23.83
C LEU A 178 0.48 -3.58 -23.73
N ILE A 179 -0.43 -2.61 -23.80
CA ILE A 179 -1.88 -2.85 -23.77
C ILE A 179 -2.30 -3.70 -24.97
N GLN A 180 -1.82 -3.38 -26.17
CA GLN A 180 -2.12 -4.14 -27.37
C GLN A 180 -1.65 -5.59 -27.26
N LYS A 181 -0.39 -5.81 -26.84
CA LYS A 181 0.17 -7.15 -26.66
C LYS A 181 -0.59 -7.95 -25.61
N ALA A 182 -0.99 -7.32 -24.51
CA ALA A 182 -1.79 -7.97 -23.47
C ALA A 182 -3.21 -8.34 -23.93
N LYS A 183 -3.77 -7.64 -24.94
CA LYS A 183 -5.05 -7.97 -25.56
C LYS A 183 -4.93 -9.11 -26.58
N GLU A 184 -3.81 -9.19 -27.30
CA GLU A 184 -3.58 -10.18 -28.36
C GLU A 184 -3.08 -11.53 -27.83
N SER A 185 -2.48 -11.56 -26.64
CA SER A 185 -1.86 -12.74 -26.04
C SER A 185 -2.38 -13.05 -24.63
N SER A 186 -2.20 -14.30 -24.20
CA SER A 186 -2.47 -14.67 -22.81
C SER A 186 -1.45 -14.02 -21.87
N GLY A 187 -1.92 -13.38 -20.80
CA GLY A 187 -1.07 -12.70 -19.84
C GLY A 187 -1.56 -12.81 -18.41
N ILE A 188 -0.64 -12.53 -17.48
CA ILE A 188 -0.89 -12.45 -16.05
C ILE A 188 -0.46 -11.06 -15.58
N PHE A 189 -1.32 -10.39 -14.83
CA PHE A 189 -1.03 -9.12 -14.18
C PHE A 189 -0.92 -9.32 -12.67
N ARG A 190 0.04 -8.62 -12.07
CA ARG A 190 0.18 -8.48 -10.63
C ARG A 190 0.29 -7.02 -10.30
N VAL A 191 -0.34 -6.59 -9.22
CA VAL A 191 -0.29 -5.20 -8.78
C VAL A 191 0.40 -5.16 -7.44
N SER A 192 1.43 -4.35 -7.34
CA SER A 192 2.19 -4.14 -6.12
C SER A 192 2.08 -2.69 -5.68
N LYS A 193 1.82 -2.47 -4.40
CA LYS A 193 1.72 -1.15 -3.78
C LYS A 193 2.95 -0.87 -2.94
N ILE A 194 3.57 0.29 -3.15
CA ILE A 194 4.71 0.77 -2.39
C ILE A 194 4.18 1.67 -1.26
N SER A 195 4.73 1.47 -0.06
CA SER A 195 4.54 2.39 1.07
C SER A 195 5.87 3.09 1.33
N PHE A 196 5.85 4.42 1.42
CA PHE A 196 7.05 5.19 1.75
C PHE A 196 7.23 5.30 3.27
N PRO A 197 8.45 5.14 3.80
CA PRO A 197 8.76 5.33 5.22
C PRO A 197 8.40 6.74 5.76
N THR A 198 8.26 7.74 4.89
CA THR A 198 7.80 9.08 5.30
C THR A 198 6.31 9.13 5.66
N ASP A 199 5.53 8.10 5.29
CA ASP A 199 4.21 7.84 5.84
C ASP A 199 4.29 7.17 7.23
N GLU A 200 5.47 6.72 7.67
CA GLU A 200 5.71 6.05 8.95
C GLU A 200 6.24 6.98 10.07
N VAL A 201 6.67 8.22 9.77
CA VAL A 201 7.17 9.18 10.81
C VAL A 201 6.08 10.13 11.33
N LYS A 202 4.85 10.04 10.83
CA LYS A 202 3.67 10.59 11.49
C LYS A 202 2.52 9.61 11.36
N THR A 203 2.63 8.47 12.05
CA THR A 203 1.55 7.81 12.80
C THR A 203 2.15 6.53 13.40
N GLU A 204 2.77 6.63 14.57
CA GLU A 204 2.87 5.47 15.46
C GLU A 204 1.47 5.14 16.00
N SER A 205 0.63 4.58 15.13
CA SER A 205 -0.51 3.77 15.49
C SER A 205 -0.42 2.53 14.61
N LYS A 206 -0.14 1.39 15.23
CA LYS A 206 -0.04 0.09 14.57
C LYS A 206 -1.37 -0.28 13.91
N ASP A 207 -1.61 0.11 12.67
CA ASP A 207 -2.67 -0.49 11.86
C ASP A 207 -2.09 -1.67 11.07
N ILE A 208 -1.90 -2.77 11.80
CA ILE A 208 -1.78 -4.10 11.21
C ILE A 208 -3.12 -4.30 10.49
N ARG A 209 -3.12 -4.53 9.17
CA ARG A 209 -4.30 -5.07 8.46
C ARG A 209 -4.81 -6.27 9.25
N LYS A 210 -5.88 -6.04 10.00
CA LYS A 210 -6.54 -7.01 10.86
C LYS A 210 -8.00 -6.82 10.56
N GLU A 211 -8.66 -7.93 10.22
CA GLU A 211 -10.09 -8.06 10.50
C GLU A 211 -10.36 -7.44 11.88
N PRO A 212 -11.44 -6.66 12.03
CA PRO A 212 -11.64 -5.93 13.25
C PRO A 212 -11.61 -6.91 14.42
N SER A 213 -10.80 -6.59 15.43
CA SER A 213 -10.61 -7.46 16.55
C SER A 213 -11.95 -7.71 17.23
N ARG A 214 -12.14 -8.92 17.77
CA ARG A 214 -13.36 -9.28 18.51
C ARG A 214 -13.67 -8.26 19.62
N ASN A 215 -12.65 -7.60 20.16
CA ASN A 215 -12.80 -6.56 21.15
C ASN A 215 -13.49 -5.31 20.58
N SER A 216 -13.05 -4.78 19.44
CA SER A 216 -13.67 -3.61 18.79
C SER A 216 -15.12 -3.89 18.36
N ILE A 217 -15.37 -5.07 17.78
CA ILE A 217 -16.73 -5.50 17.41
C ILE A 217 -17.64 -5.56 18.66
N THR A 218 -17.12 -6.08 19.78
CA THR A 218 -17.86 -6.15 21.04
C THR A 218 -18.10 -4.75 21.62
N MET A 219 -17.08 -3.90 21.64
CA MET A 219 -17.15 -2.52 22.11
C MET A 219 -18.20 -1.71 21.35
N LEU A 220 -18.21 -1.81 20.02
CA LEU A 220 -19.18 -1.11 19.16
C LEU A 220 -20.59 -1.70 19.27
N GLY A 221 -20.72 -3.02 19.46
CA GLY A 221 -22.00 -3.66 19.76
C GLY A 221 -22.60 -3.14 21.07
N GLU A 222 -21.77 -2.98 22.10
CA GLU A 222 -22.18 -2.37 23.37
C GLU A 222 -22.63 -0.92 23.20
N LEU A 223 -21.90 -0.12 22.41
CA LEU A 223 -22.28 1.27 22.10
C LEU A 223 -23.65 1.35 21.41
N LEU A 224 -23.86 0.56 20.36
CA LEU A 224 -25.15 0.51 19.66
C LEU A 224 -26.26 0.02 20.59
N GLY A 225 -25.97 -0.92 21.49
CA GLY A 225 -26.94 -1.38 22.49
C GLY A 225 -27.30 -0.34 23.55
N ILE A 226 -26.36 0.55 23.93
CA ILE A 226 -26.65 1.72 24.79
C ILE A 226 -27.54 2.69 24.03
N PHE A 227 -27.17 3.01 22.79
CA PHE A 227 -27.93 3.95 21.98
C PHE A 227 -29.35 3.46 21.68
N GLU A 228 -29.51 2.19 21.32
CA GLU A 228 -30.80 1.53 21.14
C GLU A 228 -31.69 1.64 22.38
N ARG A 229 -31.11 1.52 23.58
CA ARG A 229 -31.84 1.66 24.86
C ARG A 229 -32.30 3.09 25.11
N VAL A 230 -31.45 4.07 24.82
CA VAL A 230 -31.77 5.50 24.95
C VAL A 230 -32.91 5.86 23.99
N ILE A 231 -32.82 5.41 22.74
CA ILE A 231 -33.87 5.61 21.74
C ILE A 231 -35.17 4.89 22.14
N GLY A 232 -35.09 3.63 22.58
CA GLY A 232 -36.26 2.85 23.00
C GLY A 232 -36.96 3.41 24.24
N SER A 233 -36.23 4.13 25.10
CA SER A 233 -36.79 4.80 26.28
C SER A 233 -37.39 6.18 25.97
N ASN A 234 -37.07 6.74 24.79
CA ASN A 234 -37.52 8.06 24.40
C ASN A 234 -38.87 8.01 23.67
N LYS A 235 -39.95 8.40 24.37
CA LYS A 235 -41.32 8.46 23.84
C LYS A 235 -41.51 9.39 22.63
N LYS A 236 -40.54 10.26 22.31
CA LYS A 236 -40.60 11.16 21.15
C LYS A 236 -40.17 10.46 19.84
N VAL A 237 -39.38 9.39 19.91
CA VAL A 237 -38.90 8.67 18.74
C VAL A 237 -39.88 7.55 18.41
N LYS A 238 -40.64 7.72 17.32
CA LYS A 238 -41.66 6.74 16.88
C LYS A 238 -41.14 5.73 15.85
N VAL A 239 -39.95 5.96 15.31
CA VAL A 239 -39.33 5.12 14.29
C VAL A 239 -38.48 4.06 14.98
N ASN A 240 -38.51 2.82 14.45
CA ASN A 240 -37.69 1.74 14.97
C ASN A 240 -36.19 2.07 14.87
N PHE A 241 -35.42 1.75 15.91
CA PHE A 241 -33.98 2.00 15.99
C PHE A 241 -33.22 1.44 14.78
N ASN A 242 -33.52 0.21 14.34
CA ASN A 242 -32.86 -0.44 13.22
C ASN A 242 -33.10 0.33 11.90
N THR A 243 -34.30 0.90 11.73
CA THR A 243 -34.63 1.73 10.57
C THR A 243 -33.85 3.04 10.58
N LEU A 244 -33.73 3.69 11.73
CA LEU A 244 -32.93 4.93 11.88
C LEU A 244 -31.45 4.66 11.63
N LEU A 245 -30.92 3.58 12.20
CA LEU A 245 -29.53 3.17 12.05
C LEU A 245 -29.19 2.87 10.58
N LYS A 246 -30.02 2.07 9.90
CA LYS A 246 -29.83 1.75 8.48
C LYS A 246 -29.88 2.99 7.60
N LYS A 247 -30.83 3.90 7.86
CA LYS A 247 -30.91 5.16 7.11
C LYS A 247 -29.61 5.96 7.27
N LYS A 248 -29.11 6.10 8.50
CA LYS A 248 -27.86 6.82 8.77
C LYS A 248 -26.65 6.16 8.11
N PHE A 249 -26.62 4.83 8.08
CA PHE A 249 -25.56 4.08 7.43
C PHE A 249 -25.57 4.21 5.91
N VAL A 250 -26.74 4.31 5.27
CA VAL A 250 -26.84 4.64 3.84
C VAL A 250 -26.25 6.03 3.57
N GLU A 251 -26.53 7.03 4.42
CA GLU A 251 -25.98 8.38 4.28
C GLU A 251 -24.43 8.41 4.44
N LYS A 252 -23.88 7.48 5.21
CA LYS A 252 -22.43 7.34 5.46
C LYS A 252 -21.74 6.35 4.54
N ALA A 253 -22.45 5.65 3.67
CA ALA A 253 -21.90 4.61 2.80
C ALA A 253 -20.85 5.16 1.80
N ASP A 254 -20.99 6.42 1.37
CA ASP A 254 -20.02 7.08 0.49
C ASP A 254 -18.62 7.23 1.15
N GLU A 255 -18.58 7.42 2.47
CA GLU A 255 -17.34 7.56 3.26
C GLU A 255 -16.88 6.22 3.87
N TYR A 256 -17.85 5.38 4.24
CA TYR A 256 -17.67 4.10 4.89
C TYR A 256 -18.47 3.01 4.16
N ALA A 257 -17.94 2.52 3.04
CA ALA A 257 -18.61 1.52 2.19
C ALA A 257 -19.11 0.27 2.93
N PHE A 258 -18.40 -0.17 3.98
CA PHE A 258 -18.79 -1.32 4.80
C PHE A 258 -20.07 -1.09 5.63
N LEU A 259 -20.52 0.16 5.78
CA LEU A 259 -21.80 0.49 6.42
C LEU A 259 -22.98 0.34 5.46
N ASP A 260 -22.73 0.22 4.15
CA ASP A 260 -23.80 0.03 3.17
C ASP A 260 -24.66 -1.20 3.54
N PRO A 261 -25.96 -1.02 3.86
CA PRO A 261 -26.82 -2.15 4.20
C PRO A 261 -27.01 -3.15 3.05
N PHE A 262 -26.63 -2.81 1.81
CA PHE A 262 -26.77 -3.68 0.63
C PHE A 262 -25.57 -4.62 0.42
N THR A 263 -24.40 -4.32 0.98
CA THR A 263 -23.20 -5.18 0.85
C THR A 263 -23.19 -6.33 1.86
N ALA A 264 -24.03 -6.24 2.91
CA ALA A 264 -24.10 -7.18 4.02
C ALA A 264 -22.78 -7.38 4.79
N GLU A 265 -21.83 -6.46 4.65
CA GLU A 265 -20.54 -6.49 5.36
C GLU A 265 -20.69 -6.16 6.85
N PHE A 266 -21.63 -5.30 7.20
CA PHE A 266 -21.94 -4.93 8.58
C PHE A 266 -23.39 -5.25 8.93
N ILE A 267 -23.60 -6.14 9.89
CA ILE A 267 -24.93 -6.54 10.36
C ILE A 267 -25.03 -6.31 11.86
N TYR A 268 -25.97 -5.46 12.28
CA TYR A 268 -26.33 -5.29 13.68
C TYR A 268 -27.68 -5.97 13.99
N ALA A 269 -27.65 -6.95 14.90
CA ALA A 269 -28.82 -7.64 15.41
C ALA A 269 -28.59 -8.09 16.85
N ASP A 270 -29.63 -8.06 17.70
CA ASP A 270 -29.57 -8.52 19.10
C ASP A 270 -28.41 -7.94 19.92
N ARG A 271 -28.10 -6.64 19.72
CA ARG A 271 -26.97 -5.93 20.35
C ARG A 271 -25.59 -6.50 20.04
N LYS A 272 -25.48 -7.21 18.92
CA LYS A 272 -24.23 -7.76 18.40
C LYS A 272 -24.00 -7.27 16.99
N ILE A 273 -22.73 -7.12 16.66
CA ILE A 273 -22.28 -6.82 15.31
C ILE A 273 -21.68 -8.10 14.73
N THR A 274 -22.15 -8.49 13.55
CA THR A 274 -21.48 -9.44 12.67
C THR A 274 -20.82 -8.61 11.57
N PHE A 275 -19.52 -8.76 11.40
CA PHE A 275 -18.75 -8.02 10.41
C PHE A 275 -17.97 -8.97 9.50
N ALA A 276 -18.08 -8.78 8.19
CA ALA A 276 -17.45 -9.61 7.15
C ALA A 276 -16.67 -8.79 6.11
N GLY A 277 -16.49 -7.48 6.33
CA GLY A 277 -15.70 -6.60 5.45
C GLY A 277 -14.21 -6.58 5.79
N ASP A 278 -13.41 -5.93 4.94
CA ASP A 278 -11.96 -5.74 5.12
C ASP A 278 -11.63 -4.28 5.48
N THR A 279 -11.99 -3.90 6.71
CA THR A 279 -11.73 -2.56 7.26
C THR A 279 -11.01 -2.67 8.60
N SER A 280 -10.19 -1.69 8.95
CA SER A 280 -9.48 -1.71 10.23
C SER A 280 -10.37 -1.41 11.42
N ASP A 281 -9.91 -1.79 12.62
CA ASP A 281 -10.56 -1.47 13.90
C ASP A 281 -10.86 0.04 14.03
N GLU A 282 -9.91 0.88 13.62
CA GLU A 282 -10.04 2.33 13.69
C GLU A 282 -11.11 2.85 12.74
N LYS A 283 -11.10 2.38 11.48
CA LYS A 283 -12.06 2.83 10.46
C LYS A 283 -13.47 2.31 10.77
N LEU A 284 -13.61 1.07 11.23
CA LEU A 284 -14.87 0.50 11.70
C LEU A 284 -15.44 1.31 12.86
N ALA A 285 -14.62 1.54 13.89
CA ALA A 285 -15.05 2.24 15.08
C ALA A 285 -15.42 3.68 14.77
N ARG A 286 -14.63 4.37 13.95
CA ARG A 286 -14.93 5.74 13.52
C ARG A 286 -16.26 5.83 12.77
N GLY A 287 -16.49 4.99 11.77
CA GLY A 287 -17.74 5.00 11.00
C GLY A 287 -18.98 4.77 11.87
N VAL A 288 -18.93 3.78 12.77
CA VAL A 288 -20.05 3.49 13.68
C VAL A 288 -20.25 4.61 14.70
N THR A 289 -19.17 5.10 15.31
CA THR A 289 -19.26 6.12 16.36
C THR A 289 -19.70 7.48 15.84
N GLU A 290 -19.22 7.91 14.67
CA GLU A 290 -19.69 9.12 14.00
C GLU A 290 -21.17 9.01 13.65
N SER A 291 -21.59 7.86 13.10
CA SER A 291 -23.00 7.62 12.79
C SER A 291 -23.89 7.73 14.02
N VAL A 292 -23.46 7.16 15.16
CA VAL A 292 -24.20 7.25 16.43
C VAL A 292 -24.25 8.68 16.94
N LYS A 293 -23.13 9.42 16.89
CA LYS A 293 -23.04 10.80 17.38
C LYS A 293 -23.94 11.73 16.56
N GLU A 294 -23.82 11.70 15.24
CA GLU A 294 -24.65 12.53 14.36
C GLU A 294 -26.13 12.18 14.50
N LEU A 295 -26.48 10.88 14.55
CA LEU A 295 -27.87 10.47 14.73
C LEU A 295 -28.40 10.87 16.12
N ALA A 296 -27.57 10.86 17.17
CA ALA A 296 -27.96 11.35 18.50
C ALA A 296 -28.16 12.88 18.52
N GLU A 297 -27.38 13.63 17.75
CA GLU A 297 -27.56 15.08 17.55
C GLU A 297 -28.86 15.39 16.80
N GLU A 298 -29.12 14.70 15.69
CA GLU A 298 -30.34 14.84 14.90
C GLU A 298 -31.62 14.53 15.71
N LEU A 299 -31.53 13.55 16.60
CA LEU A 299 -32.64 13.14 17.46
C LEU A 299 -32.72 13.94 18.77
N GLY A 300 -31.76 14.84 19.03
CA GLY A 300 -31.71 15.67 20.22
C GLY A 300 -31.53 14.88 21.52
N VAL A 301 -30.89 13.71 21.46
CA VAL A 301 -30.64 12.81 22.61
C VAL A 301 -29.16 12.68 22.97
N LEU A 302 -28.29 13.49 22.37
CA LEU A 302 -26.86 13.47 22.62
C LEU A 302 -26.50 13.56 24.12
N PRO A 303 -27.14 14.43 24.95
CA PRO A 303 -26.84 14.48 26.38
C PRO A 303 -27.14 13.18 27.12
N GLU A 304 -28.27 12.54 26.81
CA GLU A 304 -28.70 11.27 27.41
C GLU A 304 -27.76 10.13 27.00
N VAL A 305 -27.38 10.08 25.73
CA VAL A 305 -26.39 9.09 25.22
C VAL A 305 -25.05 9.29 25.90
N ARG A 306 -24.56 10.53 26.02
CA ARG A 306 -23.27 10.82 26.69
C ARG A 306 -23.28 10.36 28.16
N ASN A 307 -24.39 10.60 28.87
CA ASN A 307 -24.52 10.20 30.27
C ASN A 307 -24.47 8.67 30.44
N GLU A 308 -25.20 7.92 29.60
CA GLU A 308 -25.21 6.45 29.64
C GLU A 308 -23.88 5.85 29.15
N CYS A 309 -23.17 6.55 28.26
CA CYS A 309 -21.86 6.14 27.75
C CYS A 309 -20.71 6.40 28.74
N MET A 310 -20.91 7.04 29.90
CA MET A 310 -19.80 7.34 30.84
C MET A 310 -19.07 6.06 31.30
N PHE A 311 -19.82 5.04 31.72
CA PHE A 311 -19.23 3.77 32.16
C PHE A 311 -18.60 2.97 31.01
N TRP A 312 -19.19 3.03 29.82
CA TRP A 312 -18.65 2.40 28.62
C TRP A 312 -17.33 3.07 28.18
N THR A 313 -17.28 4.40 28.21
CA THR A 313 -16.09 5.20 27.87
C THR A 313 -14.94 4.90 28.83
N GLN A 314 -15.24 4.75 30.12
CA GLN A 314 -14.25 4.36 31.12
C GLN A 314 -13.76 2.92 30.93
N LYS A 315 -14.67 1.98 30.65
CA LYS A 315 -14.35 0.56 30.43
C LYS A 315 -13.43 0.36 29.22
N HIS A 316 -13.65 1.13 28.15
CA HIS A 316 -12.94 0.98 26.87
C HIS A 316 -11.94 2.11 26.58
N GLN A 317 -11.53 2.87 27.60
CA GLN A 317 -10.68 4.07 27.45
C GLN A 317 -9.38 3.81 26.67
N ARG A 318 -8.78 2.63 26.82
CA ARG A 318 -7.55 2.26 26.09
C ARG A 318 -7.79 2.02 24.59
N GLU A 319 -8.96 1.50 24.24
CA GLU A 319 -9.34 1.23 22.85
C GLU A 319 -9.77 2.54 22.18
N LEU A 320 -10.56 3.36 22.88
CA LEU A 320 -10.96 4.70 22.44
C LEU A 320 -9.78 5.65 22.24
N GLY A 321 -8.77 5.58 23.13
CA GLY A 321 -7.55 6.38 23.02
C GLY A 321 -6.68 6.03 21.80
N ARG A 322 -6.78 4.80 21.28
CA ARG A 322 -6.09 4.40 20.02
C ARG A 322 -6.83 4.91 18.80
N ILE A 323 -8.16 4.89 18.84
CA ILE A 323 -9.06 5.26 17.74
C ILE A 323 -9.21 6.80 17.62
N GLY A 324 -8.72 7.56 18.59
CA GLY A 324 -8.82 9.03 18.60
C GLY A 324 -10.25 9.54 18.80
N PHE A 325 -11.12 8.73 19.41
CA PHE A 325 -12.55 9.03 19.54
C PHE A 325 -12.92 9.40 20.98
N SER A 326 -13.72 10.47 21.15
CA SER A 326 -14.26 10.93 22.43
C SER A 326 -15.74 11.34 22.29
N PHE A 327 -16.58 10.87 23.21
CA PHE A 327 -18.01 11.21 23.30
C PHE A 327 -18.26 12.46 24.15
#